data_AF-A0A2U1TAG5-F1
#
_entry.id   AF-A0A2U1TAG5-F1
#
_cell.length_a   1.000
_cell.length_b   1.000
_cell.length_c   1.000
_cell.angle_alpha   90.00
_cell.angle_beta   90.00
_cell.angle_gamma   90.00
#
_symmetry.space_group_name_H-M   'P 1'
#
loop_
_entity.id
_entity.type
_entity.pdbx_description
1 polymer ?
#
loop_
_entity_poly.entity_id
_entity_poly.type
_entity_poly.pdbx_seq_one_letter_code
_entity_poly.pdbx_strand_id
1 'polypeptide(L)'
;MGIDDDAFLENLYNIVGGGTESTQSVPAAIALAVRSRADPHRCALLAANLGGDTHTIGAMAVGLAGAAGGFSSIDTDLVTTLDRVNGHPFADIATRLAALRQSSTE
;
A
#
# COMPACT_ATOMS: atom_id res chain seq x y z
N MET A 1 0.08 26.27 4.27
CA MET A 1 -1.07 25.49 4.73
C MET A 1 -1.21 24.35 3.73
N GLY A 2 -0.96 23.10 4.12
CA GLY A 2 -1.07 21.97 3.19
C GLY A 2 -2.54 21.68 2.88
N ILE A 3 -2.84 21.16 1.68
CA ILE A 3 -4.17 20.62 1.37
C ILE A 3 -4.47 19.45 2.32
N ASP A 4 -5.72 19.30 2.76
CA ASP A 4 -6.16 18.14 3.53
C ASP A 4 -6.21 16.86 2.68
N ASP A 5 -6.54 15.73 3.30
CA ASP A 5 -6.53 14.43 2.62
C ASP A 5 -7.68 14.30 1.62
N ASP A 6 -8.86 14.87 1.89
CA ASP A 6 -10.00 14.81 0.98
C ASP A 6 -9.72 15.59 -0.31
N ALA A 7 -9.22 16.83 -0.18
CA ALA A 7 -8.82 17.65 -1.31
C ALA A 7 -7.63 17.03 -2.09
N PHE A 8 -6.74 16.31 -1.40
CA PHE A 8 -5.67 15.57 -2.08
C PHE A 8 -6.24 14.42 -2.92
N LEU A 9 -7.13 13.60 -2.36
CA LEU A 9 -7.72 12.45 -3.04
C LEU A 9 -8.58 12.89 -4.23
N GLU A 10 -9.37 13.95 -4.08
CA GLU A 10 -10.16 14.53 -5.18
C GLU A 10 -9.25 14.99 -6.34
N ASN A 11 -8.18 15.72 -6.03
CA ASN A 11 -7.24 16.16 -7.05
C ASN A 11 -6.52 14.99 -7.73
N LEU A 12 -6.11 13.98 -6.95
CA LEU A 12 -5.48 12.78 -7.48
C LEU A 12 -6.43 12.05 -8.44
N TYR A 13 -7.68 11.86 -8.04
CA TYR A 13 -8.69 11.21 -8.86
C TYR A 13 -9.00 12.00 -10.14
N ASN A 14 -9.09 13.33 -10.06
CA ASN A 14 -9.44 14.16 -11.22
C ASN A 14 -8.30 14.31 -12.24
N ILE A 15 -7.04 14.26 -11.80
CA ILE A 15 -5.87 14.49 -12.67
C ILE A 15 -5.29 13.16 -13.17
N VAL A 16 -5.13 12.18 -12.28
CA VAL A 16 -4.49 10.89 -12.59
C VAL A 16 -5.54 9.82 -12.87
N GLY A 17 -6.63 9.83 -12.11
CA GLY A 17 -7.64 8.78 -12.14
C GLY A 17 -7.42 7.72 -11.06
N GLY A 18 -8.46 6.92 -10.83
CA GLY A 18 -8.45 5.76 -9.94
C GLY A 18 -8.74 4.46 -10.68
N GLY A 19 -8.60 4.39 -12.00
CA GLY A 19 -8.94 3.21 -12.80
C GLY A 19 -7.91 2.09 -12.76
N THR A 20 -8.26 0.96 -13.37
CA THR A 20 -7.41 -0.25 -13.47
C THR A 20 -6.21 -0.08 -14.39
N GLU A 21 -6.29 0.84 -15.36
CA GLU A 21 -5.22 1.12 -16.31
C GLU A 21 -3.93 1.50 -15.59
N SER A 22 -2.79 0.92 -16.00
CA SER A 22 -1.50 1.17 -15.35
C SER A 22 -1.07 2.63 -15.40
N THR A 23 -1.55 3.38 -16.39
CA THR A 23 -1.36 4.83 -16.52
C THR A 23 -2.08 5.64 -15.43
N GLN A 24 -3.04 5.04 -14.72
CA GLN A 24 -3.74 5.64 -13.59
C GLN A 24 -3.31 4.97 -12.26
N SER A 25 -3.38 3.64 -12.20
CA SER A 25 -3.22 2.88 -10.95
C SER A 25 -1.81 2.99 -10.36
N VAL A 26 -0.76 2.91 -11.19
CA VAL A 26 0.64 3.01 -10.74
C VAL A 26 0.97 4.40 -10.19
N PRO A 27 0.75 5.51 -10.91
CA PRO A 27 1.01 6.84 -10.38
C PRO A 27 0.13 7.18 -9.17
N ALA A 28 -1.13 6.74 -9.14
CA ALA A 28 -2.00 6.91 -7.97
C ALA A 28 -1.43 6.22 -6.73
N ALA A 29 -0.97 4.97 -6.86
CA ALA A 29 -0.36 4.24 -5.74
C ALA A 29 0.90 4.92 -5.20
N ILE A 30 1.76 5.43 -6.07
CA ILE A 30 2.96 6.19 -5.67
C ILE A 30 2.58 7.47 -4.94
N ALA A 31 1.59 8.22 -5.44
CA ALA A 31 1.12 9.44 -4.82
C ALA A 31 0.56 9.19 -3.41
N LEU A 32 -0.20 8.11 -3.22
CA LEU A 32 -0.72 7.70 -1.91
C LEU A 32 0.40 7.28 -0.94
N ALA A 33 1.41 6.55 -1.41
CA ALA A 33 2.57 6.16 -0.59
C ALA A 33 3.36 7.40 -0.11
N VAL A 34 3.51 8.40 -0.97
CA VAL A 34 4.16 9.68 -0.59
C VAL A 34 3.27 10.48 0.36
N ARG A 35 1.96 10.59 0.08
CA ARG A 35 1.02 11.35 0.90
C ARG A 35 0.87 10.79 2.30
N SER A 36 0.82 9.46 2.42
CA SER A 36 0.78 8.76 3.71
C SER A 36 2.10 8.83 4.49
N ARG A 37 3.18 9.35 3.88
CA ARG A 37 4.53 9.36 4.44
C ARG A 37 5.05 7.96 4.77
N ALA A 38 4.75 7.00 3.89
CA ALA A 38 5.11 5.60 4.06
C ALA A 38 4.55 4.94 5.34
N ASP A 39 3.45 5.46 5.89
CA ASP A 39 2.67 4.79 6.94
C ASP A 39 1.69 3.79 6.28
N PRO A 40 1.84 2.47 6.46
CA PRO A 40 1.03 1.48 5.75
C PRO A 40 -0.47 1.58 6.03
N HIS A 41 -0.85 1.86 7.29
CA HIS A 41 -2.25 1.95 7.69
C HIS A 41 -2.92 3.19 7.08
N ARG A 42 -2.28 4.35 7.17
CA ARG A 42 -2.73 5.58 6.51
C ARG A 42 -2.80 5.40 5.00
N CYS A 43 -1.83 4.71 4.40
CA CYS A 43 -1.83 4.41 2.97
C CYS A 43 -3.07 3.59 2.58
N ALA A 44 -3.41 2.56 3.36
CA ALA A 44 -4.61 1.75 3.17
C ALA A 44 -5.89 2.58 3.30
N LEU A 45 -5.98 3.46 4.31
CA LEU A 45 -7.13 4.35 4.50
C LEU A 45 -7.30 5.33 3.33
N LEU A 46 -6.23 5.96 2.86
CA LEU A 46 -6.29 6.87 1.72
C LEU A 46 -6.68 6.13 0.43
N ALA A 47 -6.10 4.95 0.19
CA ALA A 47 -6.45 4.13 -0.97
C ALA A 47 -7.92 3.71 -0.97
N ALA A 48 -8.45 3.29 0.20
CA ALA A 48 -9.85 2.92 0.34
C ALA A 48 -10.82 4.08 0.05
N ASN A 49 -10.39 5.33 0.29
CA ASN A 49 -11.18 6.54 0.07
C ASN A 49 -10.94 7.21 -1.30
N LEU A 50 -9.99 6.73 -2.12
CA LEU A 50 -9.71 7.34 -3.44
C LEU A 50 -10.84 7.13 -4.45
N GLY A 51 -11.52 5.98 -4.39
CA GLY A 51 -12.50 5.54 -5.39
C GLY A 51 -11.86 4.84 -6.60
N GLY A 52 -12.67 4.07 -7.35
CA GLY A 52 -12.20 3.25 -8.47
C GLY A 52 -11.58 1.91 -8.04
N ASP A 53 -10.42 1.58 -8.60
CA ASP A 53 -9.65 0.35 -8.41
C ASP A 53 -8.80 0.39 -7.11
N THR A 54 -9.47 0.65 -6.00
CA THR A 54 -8.85 0.88 -4.70
C THR A 54 -8.08 -0.33 -4.18
N HIS A 55 -8.48 -1.55 -4.55
CA HIS A 55 -7.80 -2.77 -4.11
C HIS A 55 -6.40 -2.90 -4.74
N THR A 56 -6.27 -2.76 -6.06
CA THR A 56 -4.99 -2.83 -6.77
C THR A 56 -4.08 -1.67 -6.38
N ILE A 57 -4.65 -0.45 -6.37
CA ILE A 57 -3.93 0.76 -6.00
C ILE A 57 -3.44 0.66 -4.55
N GLY A 58 -4.32 0.23 -3.64
CA GLY A 58 -4.00 0.04 -2.22
C GLY A 58 -2.94 -1.03 -2.01
N ALA A 59 -3.02 -2.16 -2.70
CA ALA A 59 -2.01 -3.22 -2.60
C ALA A 59 -0.61 -2.70 -2.98
N MET A 60 -0.50 -1.94 -4.08
CA MET A 60 0.77 -1.32 -4.49
C MET A 60 1.23 -0.25 -3.49
N ALA A 61 0.35 0.66 -3.09
CA ALA A 61 0.67 1.79 -2.23
C ALA A 61 1.10 1.34 -0.82
N VAL A 62 0.38 0.39 -0.24
CA VAL A 62 0.70 -0.21 1.07
C VAL A 62 1.96 -1.06 0.97
N GLY A 63 2.16 -1.80 -0.13
CA GLY A 63 3.40 -2.53 -0.38
C GLY A 63 4.64 -1.63 -0.40
N LEU A 64 4.54 -0.47 -1.06
CA LEU A 64 5.60 0.55 -1.07
C LEU A 64 5.83 1.13 0.33
N ALA A 65 4.77 1.49 1.05
CA ALA A 65 4.86 2.01 2.41
C ALA A 65 5.50 1.00 3.37
N GLY A 66 5.08 -0.26 3.32
CA GLY A 66 5.63 -1.35 4.15
C GLY A 66 7.09 -1.66 3.81
N ALA A 67 7.47 -1.61 2.53
CA ALA A 67 8.87 -1.78 2.13
C ALA A 67 9.77 -0.65 2.66
N ALA A 68 9.27 0.59 2.72
CA ALA A 68 10.01 1.74 3.24
C ALA A 68 10.04 1.80 4.77
N GLY A 69 8.93 1.47 5.44
CA GLY A 69 8.78 1.54 6.90
C GLY A 69 9.20 0.27 7.66
N GLY A 70 9.33 -0.86 6.95
CA GLY A 70 9.62 -2.16 7.55
C GLY A 70 8.40 -2.82 8.20
N PHE A 71 8.52 -4.10 8.58
CA PHE A 71 7.40 -4.87 9.15
C PHE A 71 6.86 -4.27 10.46
N SER A 72 7.72 -3.64 11.27
CA SER A 72 7.33 -3.01 12.54
C SER A 72 6.46 -1.76 12.39
N SER A 73 6.29 -1.22 11.17
CA SER A 73 5.37 -0.10 10.93
C SER A 73 3.92 -0.54 10.66
N ILE A 74 3.67 -1.86 10.58
CA ILE A 74 2.34 -2.43 10.37
C ILE A 74 1.72 -2.70 11.73
N ASP A 75 0.47 -2.27 11.91
CA ASP A 75 -0.31 -2.56 13.11
C ASP A 75 -0.47 -4.08 13.30
N THR A 76 -0.06 -4.58 14.47
CA THR A 76 -0.09 -5.99 14.83
C THR A 76 -1.50 -6.57 14.86
N ASP A 77 -2.52 -5.77 15.16
CA ASP A 77 -3.91 -6.21 15.18
C ASP A 77 -4.43 -6.45 13.75
N LEU A 78 -3.97 -5.63 12.80
CA LEU A 78 -4.25 -5.83 11.37
C LEU A 78 -3.56 -7.08 10.85
N VAL A 79 -2.30 -7.31 11.20
CA VAL A 79 -1.58 -8.55 10.84
C VAL A 79 -2.31 -9.76 11.39
N THR A 80 -2.65 -9.76 12.68
CA THR A 80 -3.37 -10.86 13.33
C THR A 80 -4.73 -11.12 12.67
N THR A 81 -5.43 -10.04 12.29
CA THR A 81 -6.71 -10.15 11.58
C THR A 81 -6.51 -10.78 10.20
N LEU A 82 -5.53 -10.31 9.42
CA LEU A 82 -5.23 -10.84 8.09
C LEU A 82 -4.83 -12.31 8.14
N ASP A 83 -3.94 -12.71 9.04
CA ASP A 83 -3.52 -14.10 9.20
C ASP A 83 -4.71 -15.01 9.55
N ARG A 84 -5.58 -14.56 10.47
CA ARG A 84 -6.76 -15.31 10.91
C ARG A 84 -7.79 -15.48 9.80
N VAL A 85 -8.07 -14.46 8.99
CA VAL A 85 -9.10 -14.54 7.93
C VAL A 85 -8.60 -15.24 6.67
N ASN A 86 -7.29 -15.25 6.43
CA ASN A 86 -6.69 -15.94 5.27
C ASN A 86 -6.20 -17.36 5.59
N GLY A 87 -6.14 -17.73 6.88
CA GLY A 87 -5.77 -19.08 7.31
C GLY A 87 -4.29 -19.43 7.15
N HIS A 88 -3.41 -18.44 6.95
CA HIS A 88 -1.97 -18.64 6.82
C HIS A 88 -1.20 -17.39 7.31
N PRO A 89 -0.09 -17.56 8.06
CA PRO A 89 0.77 -16.45 8.47
C PRO A 89 1.55 -15.86 7.28
N PHE A 90 1.28 -14.61 6.90
CA PHE A 90 1.98 -13.99 5.76
C PHE A 90 3.49 -13.80 5.98
N ALA A 91 3.92 -13.74 7.24
CA ALA A 91 5.33 -13.60 7.63
C ALA A 91 6.22 -14.71 7.04
N ASP A 92 5.75 -15.96 7.04
CA ASP A 92 6.53 -17.09 6.53
C ASP A 92 6.80 -16.97 5.02
N ILE A 93 5.81 -16.50 4.26
CA ILE A 93 5.95 -16.24 2.82
C ILE A 93 6.97 -15.13 2.60
N ALA A 94 6.86 -14.02 3.35
CA ALA A 94 7.79 -12.90 3.26
C ALA A 94 9.24 -13.32 3.58
N THR A 95 9.45 -14.11 4.64
CA THR A 95 10.77 -14.62 5.02
C THR A 95 11.37 -15.52 3.92
N ARG A 96 10.58 -16.39 3.32
CA ARG A 96 11.04 -17.26 2.22
C ARG A 96 11.42 -16.45 0.98
N LEU A 97 10.64 -15.44 0.61
CA LEU A 97 10.96 -14.54 -0.51
C LEU A 97 12.24 -13.74 -0.24
N ALA A 98 12.44 -13.26 1.00
CA ALA A 98 13.66 -12.56 1.39
C ALA A 98 14.90 -13.47 1.31
N ALA A 99 14.79 -14.73 1.76
CA ALA A 99 15.85 -15.73 1.65
C ALA A 99 16.21 -16.03 0.18
N LEU A 100 15.20 -16.19 -0.68
CA LEU A 100 15.41 -16.40 -2.12
C LEU A 100 16.17 -15.22 -2.75
N ARG A 101 15.76 -13.98 -2.47
CA ARG A 101 16.48 -12.77 -2.94
C ARG A 101 17.95 -12.79 -2.52
N GLN A 102 18.25 -13.21 -1.29
CA GLN A 102 19.62 -13.27 -0.79
C GLN A 102 20.43 -14.38 -1.49
N SER A 103 19.81 -15.50 -1.83
CA SER A 103 20.47 -16.61 -2.54
C SER A 103 20.71 -16.37 -4.03
N SER A 104 19.97 -15.46 -4.68
CA SER A 104 20.10 -15.16 -6.12
C SER A 104 21.14 -14.08 -6.44
N THR A 105 22.01 -13.74 -5.48
CA THR A 105 23.08 -12.73 -5.67
C THR A 105 24.44 -13.36 -6.00
N GLU A 106 24.43 -14.53 -6.64
CA GLU A 106 25.62 -15.19 -7.23
C GLU A 106 25.71 -14.91 -8.74
#